data_AF-A0A6H1ZIW5-F1
#
_entry.id   AF-A0A6H1ZIW5-F1
#
_cell.length_a   1.000
_cell.length_b   1.000
_cell.length_c   1.000
_cell.angle_alpha   90.00
_cell.angle_beta   90.00
_cell.angle_gamma   90.00
#
_symmetry.space_group_name_H-M   'P 1'
#
loop_
_entity.id
_entity.type
_entity.pdbx_description
1 polymer ?
#
loop_
_entity_poly.entity_id
_entity_poly.type
_entity_poly.pdbx_seq_one_letter_code
_entity_poly.pdbx_strand_id
1 'polypeptide(L)'
;MEENLPYKIKWQRKHREVFKKVHGYSERAFYGTGKLRETILQRDTNKCVKCGMTDEEHKDKWKRPITIDHKDRNRKNNNPDNLQTLCLTCHGSKDISPKLIQKKAELHKSEIISRRKSGETYQNIADRLSLSIATVFKWVKIWEVSYE
;
A
#
# COMPACT_ATOMS: atom_id res chain seq x y z
N MET A 1 12.41 19.01 13.84
CA MET A 1 11.72 17.99 14.66
C MET A 1 12.02 16.62 14.08
N GLU A 2 13.11 15.99 14.50
CA GLU A 2 13.66 14.77 13.88
C GLU A 2 13.88 13.63 14.90
N GLU A 3 13.40 13.81 16.12
CA GLU A 3 13.64 12.89 17.23
C GLU A 3 12.51 11.86 17.31
N ASN A 4 12.87 10.57 17.35
CA ASN A 4 12.02 9.38 17.47
C ASN A 4 11.51 8.71 16.19
N LEU A 5 12.25 8.77 15.08
CA LEU A 5 12.02 7.79 14.01
C LEU A 5 12.67 6.43 14.39
N PRO A 6 11.94 5.30 14.34
CA PRO A 6 12.50 3.99 14.68
C PRO A 6 13.82 3.73 13.95
N TYR A 7 14.83 3.20 14.65
CA TYR A 7 16.20 2.94 14.15
C TYR A 7 16.21 2.30 12.75
N LYS A 8 15.32 1.33 12.51
CA LYS A 8 15.16 0.65 11.23
C LYS A 8 14.80 1.61 10.08
N ILE A 9 13.89 2.57 10.31
CA ILE A 9 13.50 3.55 9.29
C ILE A 9 14.66 4.52 9.01
N LYS A 10 15.38 4.96 10.06
CA LYS A 10 16.57 5.82 9.91
C LYS A 10 17.68 5.12 9.12
N TRP A 11 18.00 3.87 9.47
CA TRP A 11 18.96 3.04 8.74
C TRP A 11 18.55 2.82 7.27
N GLN A 12 17.28 2.47 7.02
CA GLN A 12 16.76 2.28 5.66
C GLN A 12 16.78 3.56 4.83
N ARG A 13 16.52 4.73 5.43
CA ARG A 13 16.63 6.03 4.76
C ARG A 13 18.08 6.32 4.38
N LYS A 14 19.01 6.19 5.33
CA LYS A 14 20.44 6.38 5.08
C LYS A 14 20.96 5.45 3.97
N HIS A 15 20.62 4.17 4.01
CA HIS A 15 21.00 3.22 2.94
C HIS A 15 20.39 3.57 1.59
N ARG A 16 19.12 4.02 1.55
CA ARG A 16 18.49 4.49 0.30
C ARG A 16 19.15 5.75 -0.25
N GLU A 17 19.56 6.68 0.61
CA GLU A 17 20.29 7.87 0.19
C GLU A 17 21.69 7.55 -0.32
N VAL A 18 22.42 6.66 0.36
CA VAL A 18 23.72 6.17 -0.10
C VAL A 18 23.56 5.47 -1.45
N PHE A 19 22.60 4.56 -1.58
CA PHE A 19 22.30 3.89 -2.84
C PHE A 19 21.95 4.88 -3.95
N LYS A 20 21.11 5.89 -3.66
CA LYS A 20 20.79 6.99 -4.59
C LYS A 20 22.04 7.76 -5.01
N LYS A 21 22.95 8.07 -4.09
CA LYS A 21 24.19 8.80 -4.40
C LYS A 21 25.14 7.97 -5.26
N VAL A 22 25.22 6.66 -5.03
CA VAL A 22 26.14 5.76 -5.73
C VAL A 22 25.60 5.33 -7.10
N HIS A 23 24.31 5.04 -7.21
CA HIS A 23 23.71 4.42 -8.40
C HIS A 23 22.66 5.30 -9.10
N GLY A 24 22.31 6.46 -8.54
CA GLY A 24 21.12 7.22 -8.95
C GLY A 24 19.82 6.51 -8.52
N TYR A 25 18.68 7.11 -8.82
CA TYR A 25 17.49 6.29 -9.10
C TYR A 25 17.66 5.73 -10.50
N SER A 26 17.20 4.51 -10.78
CA SER A 26 17.18 3.98 -12.15
C SER A 26 16.32 4.88 -13.03
N GLU A 27 16.94 5.90 -13.62
CA GLU A 27 16.42 6.64 -14.77
C GLU A 27 16.55 5.79 -16.03
N ARG A 28 17.51 4.85 -16.03
CA ARG A 28 17.72 3.85 -17.07
C ARG A 28 17.78 2.44 -16.47
N ALA A 29 17.26 1.51 -17.26
CA ALA A 29 16.98 0.13 -16.92
C ALA A 29 18.15 -0.59 -16.21
N PHE A 30 17.95 -0.98 -14.96
CA PHE A 30 18.67 -2.10 -14.34
C PHE A 30 17.71 -3.27 -14.05
N TYR A 31 16.72 -3.44 -14.92
CA TYR A 31 16.16 -4.77 -15.17
C TYR A 31 17.04 -5.33 -16.29
N GLY A 32 17.71 -6.47 -16.08
CA GLY A 32 18.66 -7.07 -17.02
C GLY A 32 18.03 -7.59 -18.33
N THR A 33 17.04 -6.87 -18.88
CA THR A 33 16.16 -7.28 -19.98
C THR A 33 15.90 -6.14 -20.97
N GLY A 34 16.89 -5.28 -21.25
CA GLY A 34 16.82 -4.29 -22.32
C GLY A 34 15.69 -3.25 -22.16
N LYS A 35 14.79 -3.16 -23.14
CA LYS A 35 13.69 -2.15 -23.24
C LYS A 35 12.41 -2.52 -22.47
N LEU A 36 12.48 -3.49 -21.56
CA LEU A 36 11.30 -3.99 -20.86
C LEU A 36 10.60 -2.87 -20.08
N ARG A 37 11.35 -1.98 -19.43
CA ARG A 37 10.78 -0.87 -18.66
C ARG A 37 9.97 0.07 -19.55
N GLU A 38 10.56 0.51 -20.65
CA GLU A 38 9.94 1.43 -21.60
C GLU A 38 8.67 0.81 -22.19
N THR A 39 8.70 -0.50 -22.47
CA THR A 39 7.54 -1.24 -23.00
C THR A 39 6.37 -1.23 -22.01
N ILE A 40 6.61 -1.50 -20.72
CA ILE A 40 5.54 -1.49 -19.70
C ILE A 40 5.02 -0.06 -19.49
N LEU A 41 5.91 0.94 -19.43
CA LEU A 41 5.50 2.33 -19.26
C LEU A 41 4.65 2.81 -20.44
N GLN A 42 5.04 2.50 -21.68
CA GLN A 42 4.26 2.82 -22.87
C GLN A 42 2.89 2.14 -22.86
N ARG A 43 2.84 0.84 -22.56
CA ARG A 43 1.59 0.07 -22.42
C ARG A 43 0.65 0.71 -21.40
N ASP A 44 1.20 1.14 -20.27
CA ASP A 44 0.43 1.73 -19.16
C ASP A 44 0.25 3.25 -19.34
N THR A 45 0.52 3.81 -20.53
CA THR A 45 0.37 5.24 -20.86
C THR A 45 1.15 6.20 -19.96
N ASN A 46 2.30 5.75 -19.45
CA ASN A 46 3.13 6.43 -18.45
C ASN A 46 2.37 6.79 -17.16
N LYS A 47 1.38 5.97 -16.78
CA LYS A 47 0.51 6.21 -15.63
C LYS A 47 0.45 5.01 -14.70
N CYS A 48 0.19 5.29 -13.43
CA CYS A 48 -0.18 4.28 -12.46
C CYS A 48 -1.48 3.61 -12.88
N VAL A 49 -1.45 2.30 -13.12
CA VAL A 49 -2.65 1.54 -13.56
C VAL A 49 -3.77 1.52 -12.51
N LYS A 50 -3.44 1.83 -11.24
CA LYS A 50 -4.39 1.81 -10.13
C LYS A 50 -5.06 3.17 -9.84
N CYS A 51 -4.32 4.27 -9.97
CA CYS A 51 -4.81 5.59 -9.56
C CYS A 51 -4.64 6.70 -10.61
N GLY A 52 -4.12 6.38 -11.79
CA GLY A 52 -4.00 7.32 -12.91
C GLY A 52 -2.84 8.32 -12.83
N MET A 53 -2.13 8.40 -11.71
CA MET A 53 -0.99 9.31 -11.52
C MET A 53 0.09 9.12 -12.59
N THR A 54 0.53 10.21 -13.22
CA THR A 54 1.52 10.16 -14.30
C THR A 54 2.96 10.02 -13.77
N ASP A 55 3.88 9.61 -14.64
CA ASP A 55 5.32 9.58 -14.32
C ASP A 55 5.86 10.98 -14.00
N GLU A 56 5.35 12.02 -14.67
CA GLU A 56 5.71 13.42 -14.41
C GLU A 56 5.25 13.87 -13.02
N GLU A 57 3.96 13.67 -12.67
CA GLU A 57 3.44 13.97 -11.33
C GLU A 57 4.21 13.21 -10.25
N HIS A 58 4.57 11.96 -10.54
CA HIS A 58 5.36 11.12 -9.65
C HIS A 58 6.79 11.67 -9.46
N LYS A 59 7.46 12.06 -10.55
CA LYS A 59 8.79 12.69 -10.51
C LYS A 59 8.75 13.98 -9.73
N ASP A 60 7.74 14.81 -9.90
CA ASP A 60 7.61 16.06 -9.15
C ASP A 60 7.46 15.82 -7.65
N LYS A 61 6.62 14.86 -7.28
CA LYS A 61 6.30 14.56 -5.88
C LYS A 61 7.42 13.82 -5.13
N TRP A 62 8.08 12.84 -5.77
CA TRP A 62 9.06 11.98 -5.09
C TRP A 62 10.49 12.10 -5.62
N LYS A 63 10.72 12.99 -6.61
CA LYS A 63 12.03 13.23 -7.22
C LYS A 63 12.66 11.93 -7.75
N ARG A 64 11.81 11.07 -8.33
CA ARG A 64 12.19 9.80 -8.98
C ARG A 64 11.11 9.29 -9.94
N PRO A 65 11.48 8.47 -10.94
CA PRO A 65 10.54 7.87 -11.86
C PRO A 65 9.53 6.93 -11.18
N ILE A 66 8.36 6.79 -11.80
CA ILE A 66 7.31 5.83 -11.43
C ILE A 66 7.84 4.40 -11.55
N THR A 67 7.32 3.52 -10.70
CA THR A 67 7.89 2.18 -10.50
C THR A 67 7.18 1.13 -11.35
N ILE A 68 7.94 0.11 -11.76
CA ILE A 68 7.37 -1.14 -12.30
C ILE A 68 7.36 -2.17 -11.18
N ASP A 69 6.24 -2.83 -11.03
CA ASP A 69 5.93 -3.80 -9.99
C ASP A 69 5.53 -5.15 -10.60
N HIS A 70 5.89 -6.24 -9.90
CA HIS A 70 5.47 -7.60 -10.21
C HIS A 70 4.11 -7.89 -9.55
N LYS A 71 3.08 -8.17 -10.34
CA LYS A 71 1.71 -8.48 -9.86
C LYS A 71 1.72 -9.64 -8.88
N ASP A 72 2.46 -10.71 -9.19
CA ASP A 72 2.60 -11.92 -8.37
C ASP A 72 3.61 -11.81 -7.21
N ARG A 73 4.31 -10.68 -7.06
CA ARG A 73 5.40 -10.45 -6.09
C ARG A 73 6.62 -11.37 -6.28
N ASN A 74 6.70 -12.12 -7.38
CA ASN A 74 7.86 -12.93 -7.73
C ASN A 74 8.81 -12.14 -8.63
N ARG A 75 9.89 -11.63 -8.05
CA ARG A 75 10.89 -10.81 -8.76
C ARG A 75 11.60 -11.52 -9.93
N LYS A 76 11.50 -12.86 -10.02
CA LYS A 76 12.06 -13.64 -11.13
C LYS A 76 11.11 -13.71 -12.33
N ASN A 77 9.82 -13.44 -12.16
CA ASN A 77 8.82 -13.54 -13.21
C ASN A 77 8.72 -12.22 -14.00
N ASN A 78 9.63 -12.01 -14.95
CA ASN A 78 9.70 -10.80 -15.77
C ASN A 78 8.82 -10.83 -17.03
N ASN A 79 7.80 -11.70 -17.07
CA ASN A 79 6.82 -11.67 -18.16
C ASN A 79 6.11 -10.28 -18.16
N PRO A 80 6.06 -9.56 -19.30
CA PRO A 80 5.37 -8.27 -19.39
C PRO A 80 3.95 -8.25 -18.79
N ASP A 81 3.19 -9.34 -18.93
CA ASP A 81 1.83 -9.44 -18.40
C ASP A 81 1.79 -9.54 -16.87
N ASN A 82 2.87 -10.01 -16.25
CA ASN A 82 3.06 -10.00 -14.80
C ASN A 82 3.58 -8.66 -14.28
N LEU A 83 3.97 -7.73 -15.15
CA LEU A 83 4.45 -6.40 -14.76
C LEU A 83 3.35 -5.35 -14.86
N GLN A 84 3.42 -4.34 -14.00
CA GLN A 84 2.51 -3.19 -13.97
C GLN A 84 3.20 -1.93 -13.49
N THR A 85 2.74 -0.78 -13.98
CA THR A 85 3.21 0.54 -13.53
C THR A 85 2.42 0.99 -12.32
N LEU A 86 3.10 1.24 -11.18
CA LEU A 86 2.50 1.74 -9.95
C LEU A 86 3.26 2.95 -9.40
N CYS A 87 2.52 3.92 -8.86
CA CYS A 87 3.09 4.97 -8.02
C CYS A 87 3.54 4.40 -6.66
N LEU A 88 4.45 5.09 -5.96
CA LEU A 88 4.97 4.62 -4.67
C LEU A 88 3.88 4.35 -3.62
N THR A 89 2.80 5.13 -3.60
CA THR A 89 1.67 4.90 -2.68
C THR A 89 0.93 3.61 -3.01
N CYS A 90 0.61 3.37 -4.29
CA CYS A 90 -0.11 2.17 -4.73
C CYS A 90 0.76 0.91 -4.59
N HIS A 91 2.04 1.01 -4.94
CA HIS A 91 3.02 -0.05 -4.79
C HIS A 91 3.19 -0.43 -3.31
N GLY A 92 3.40 0.55 -2.43
CA GLY A 92 3.48 0.32 -0.99
C GLY A 92 2.21 -0.32 -0.43
N SER A 93 1.03 0.15 -0.85
CA SER A 93 -0.25 -0.46 -0.46
C SER A 93 -0.38 -1.92 -0.89
N LYS A 94 0.13 -2.28 -2.08
CA LYS A 94 0.15 -3.66 -2.55
C LYS A 94 1.11 -4.52 -1.71
N ASP A 95 2.27 -4.02 -1.35
CA ASP A 95 3.31 -4.81 -0.69
C ASP A 95 3.11 -4.96 0.82
N ILE A 96 2.28 -4.12 1.43
CA ILE A 96 1.92 -4.27 2.83
C ILE A 96 1.16 -5.59 3.02
N SER A 97 1.69 -6.43 3.91
CA SER A 97 1.00 -7.64 4.37
C SER A 97 -0.29 -7.24 5.11
N PRO A 98 -1.45 -7.83 4.80
CA PRO A 98 -2.70 -7.58 5.54
C PRO A 98 -2.56 -7.82 7.05
N LYS A 99 -1.65 -8.72 7.46
CA LYS A 99 -1.35 -8.99 8.88
C LYS A 99 -0.71 -7.80 9.60
N LEU A 100 -0.07 -6.90 8.86
CA LEU A 100 0.58 -5.69 9.38
C LEU A 100 -0.35 -4.47 9.39
N ILE A 101 -1.55 -4.59 8.79
CA ILE A 101 -2.55 -3.54 8.82
C ILE A 101 -3.39 -3.73 10.08
N GLN A 102 -3.21 -2.85 11.07
CA GLN A 102 -4.10 -2.81 12.22
C GLN A 102 -5.53 -2.55 11.72
N LYS A 103 -6.46 -3.45 12.02
CA LYS A 103 -7.83 -3.27 11.57
C LYS A 103 -8.48 -2.21 12.44
N LYS A 104 -8.98 -1.14 11.82
CA LYS A 104 -9.71 -0.08 12.53
C LYS A 104 -10.82 -0.63 13.42
N ALA A 105 -11.52 -1.67 12.98
CA ALA A 105 -12.54 -2.32 13.80
C ALA A 105 -11.99 -2.90 15.12
N GLU A 106 -10.81 -3.53 15.11
CA GLU A 106 -10.21 -4.12 16.33
C GLU A 106 -9.88 -3.03 17.37
N LEU A 107 -9.53 -1.82 16.94
CA LEU A 107 -9.33 -0.66 17.85
C LEU A 107 -10.61 -0.27 18.58
N HIS A 108 -11.77 -0.48 17.95
CA HIS A 108 -13.08 -0.13 18.50
C HIS A 108 -13.84 -1.37 19.01
N LYS A 109 -13.17 -2.51 19.23
CA LYS A 109 -13.84 -3.79 19.57
C LYS A 109 -14.81 -3.66 20.76
N SER A 110 -14.33 -3.10 21.88
CA SER A 110 -15.12 -2.95 23.10
C SER A 110 -16.34 -2.04 22.87
N GLU A 111 -16.15 -0.92 22.17
CA GLU A 111 -17.23 0.02 21.87
C GLU A 111 -18.26 -0.57 20.90
N ILE A 112 -17.82 -1.24 19.83
CA ILE A 112 -18.69 -1.92 18.86
C ILE A 112 -19.57 -2.97 19.58
N ILE A 113 -18.97 -3.81 20.43
CA ILE A 113 -19.72 -4.85 21.17
C ILE A 113 -20.66 -4.23 22.20
N SER A 114 -20.21 -3.24 22.97
CA SER A 114 -21.05 -2.56 23.98
C SER A 114 -22.29 -1.92 23.34
N ARG A 115 -22.10 -1.16 22.27
CA ARG A 115 -23.17 -0.51 21.51
C ARG A 115 -24.11 -1.51 20.86
N ARG A 116 -23.58 -2.61 20.33
CA ARG A 116 -24.42 -3.65 19.76
C ARG A 116 -25.29 -4.31 20.82
N LYS A 117 -24.73 -4.60 22.01
CA LYS A 117 -25.48 -5.14 23.14
C LYS A 117 -26.55 -4.17 23.67
N SER A 118 -26.32 -2.86 23.58
CA SER A 118 -27.34 -1.85 23.91
C SER A 118 -28.41 -1.66 22.83
N GLY A 119 -28.41 -2.46 21.76
CA GLY A 119 -29.42 -2.45 20.71
C GLY A 119 -29.14 -1.48 19.55
N GLU A 120 -28.01 -0.76 19.54
CA GLU A 120 -27.68 0.19 18.47
C GLU A 120 -27.50 -0.54 17.12
N THR A 121 -28.01 0.06 16.03
CA THR A 121 -27.97 -0.55 14.70
C THR A 121 -26.54 -0.55 14.12
N TYR A 122 -26.26 -1.47 13.19
CA TYR A 122 -24.96 -1.50 12.51
C TYR A 122 -24.63 -0.19 11.78
N GLN A 123 -25.64 0.47 11.22
CA GLN A 123 -25.51 1.77 10.56
C GLN A 123 -25.02 2.84 11.54
N ASN A 124 -25.70 3.00 12.67
CA ASN A 124 -25.35 4.02 13.67
C ASN A 124 -23.95 3.81 14.25
N ILE A 125 -23.56 2.55 14.47
CA ILE A 125 -22.19 2.21 14.92
C ILE A 125 -21.16 2.54 13.83
N ALA A 126 -21.46 2.22 12.57
CA ALA A 126 -20.59 2.49 11.44
C ALA A 126 -20.34 3.99 11.23
N ASP A 127 -21.42 4.78 11.22
CA ASP A 127 -21.34 6.23 11.04
C ASP A 127 -20.55 6.89 12.19
N ARG A 128 -20.84 6.49 13.43
CA ARG A 128 -20.16 7.02 14.62
C ARG A 128 -18.65 6.75 14.61
N LEU A 129 -18.25 5.56 14.19
CA LEU A 129 -16.84 5.14 14.21
C LEU A 129 -16.12 5.37 12.89
N SER A 130 -16.77 6.01 11.91
CA SER A 130 -16.24 6.19 10.55
C SER A 130 -15.76 4.86 9.93
N LEU A 131 -16.56 3.81 10.12
CA LEU A 131 -16.37 2.47 9.55
C LEU A 131 -17.43 2.21 8.47
N SER A 132 -17.19 1.20 7.62
CA SER A 132 -18.27 0.72 6.75
C SER A 132 -19.22 -0.21 7.51
N ILE A 133 -20.50 -0.20 7.15
CA ILE A 133 -21.53 -1.11 7.70
C ILE A 133 -21.07 -2.57 7.61
N ALA A 134 -20.53 -2.97 6.46
CA ALA A 134 -20.00 -4.31 6.23
C ALA A 134 -18.84 -4.67 7.18
N THR A 135 -18.00 -3.69 7.54
CA THR A 135 -16.93 -3.88 8.52
C THR A 135 -17.53 -4.18 9.89
N VAL A 136 -18.48 -3.36 10.35
CA VAL A 136 -19.13 -3.54 11.67
C VAL A 136 -19.85 -4.89 11.73
N PHE A 137 -20.68 -5.20 10.72
CA PHE A 137 -21.41 -6.47 10.63
C PHE A 137 -20.47 -7.69 10.71
N LYS A 138 -19.43 -7.71 9.88
CA LYS A 138 -18.45 -8.81 9.84
C LYS A 138 -17.82 -9.04 11.21
N TRP A 139 -17.37 -7.96 11.87
CA TRP A 139 -16.62 -8.07 13.11
C TRP A 139 -17.49 -8.40 14.31
N VAL A 140 -18.72 -7.87 14.38
CA VAL A 140 -19.71 -8.30 15.38
C VAL A 140 -19.95 -9.80 15.27
N LYS A 141 -20.19 -10.32 14.05
CA LYS A 141 -20.39 -11.77 13.85
C LYS A 141 -19.19 -12.61 14.29
N ILE A 142 -17.97 -12.18 13.96
CA ILE A 142 -16.74 -12.88 14.39
C ILE A 142 -16.62 -12.91 15.92
N TRP A 143 -16.91 -11.79 16.59
CA TRP A 143 -16.72 -11.67 18.03
C TRP A 143 -17.86 -12.26 18.84
N GLU A 144 -19.11 -12.25 18.36
CA GLU A 144 -20.25 -12.90 19.03
C GLU A 144 -20.08 -14.43 19.08
N VAL A 145 -19.56 -15.04 18.02
CA VAL A 145 -19.27 -16.50 17.96
C VAL A 145 -18.14 -16.91 18.93
N SER A 146 -17.34 -15.96 19.42
CA SER A 146 -16.25 -16.24 20.38
C SER A 146 -16.70 -16.32 21.84
N TYR A 147 -18.02 -16.22 22.11
CA TYR A 147 -18.63 -16.25 23.45
C TYR A 147 -19.65 -17.40 23.62
N GLU A 148 -19.73 -18.33 22.66
CA GLU A 148 -20.42 -19.63 22.77
C GLU A 148 -19.39 -20.75 22.96
#